data_AF-A0AA39P6Q8-F1
#
_entry.id   AF-A0AA39P6Q8-F1
#
_cell.length_a   1.000
_cell.length_b   1.000
_cell.length_c   1.000
_cell.angle_alpha   90.00
_cell.angle_beta   90.00
_cell.angle_gamma   90.00
#
_symmetry.space_group_name_H-M   'P 1'
#
loop_
_entity.id
_entity.type
_entity.pdbx_description
1 polymer ?
#
loop_
_entity_poly.entity_id
_entity_poly.type
_entity_poly.pdbx_seq_one_letter_code
_entity_poly.pdbx_strand_id
1 'polypeptide(L)'
;MVTINLAPPPLPASAGFHPAHLGASFEQVKQALYTYGALLFRNVDLTPEEIRDPVKAFGPESTAYGHGNSKVDQTKTSVLHSYLKTIPRVPQVQLIGHGIVHDHEGIPEAVLKHAHHSSFHKTCVSDEDEAHGVTRFFRWHMDAALYDLDPPKVTALYGIGVPKGSNQVVRYDDGRDWIGSRVEKLRKGLERVGLG
;
A
#
# COMPACT_ATOMS: atom_id res chain seq x y z
N MET A 1 4.00 6.26 1.89
CA MET A 1 4.56 6.68 0.59
C MET A 1 4.89 5.43 -0.22
N VAL A 2 4.01 5.00 -1.13
CA VAL A 2 4.39 4.04 -2.18
C VAL A 2 5.04 4.87 -3.28
N THR A 3 6.36 4.98 -3.23
CA THR A 3 7.11 5.46 -4.38
C THR A 3 7.17 4.30 -5.36
N ILE A 4 6.37 4.36 -6.43
CA ILE A 4 6.64 3.58 -7.64
C ILE A 4 7.85 4.26 -8.27
N ASN A 5 9.05 3.85 -7.86
CA ASN A 5 10.25 4.21 -8.58
C ASN A 5 10.66 3.02 -9.43
N LEU A 6 10.88 3.30 -10.71
CA LEU A 6 11.39 2.39 -11.72
C LEU A 6 12.56 1.59 -11.12
N ALA A 7 12.48 0.27 -11.26
CA ALA A 7 13.33 -0.70 -10.59
C ALA A 7 14.81 -0.27 -10.54
N PRO A 8 15.41 -0.14 -9.34
CA PRO A 8 16.86 -0.21 -9.23
C PRO A 8 17.33 -1.61 -9.67
N PRO A 9 18.61 -1.76 -10.06
CA PRO A 9 19.14 -3.06 -10.46
C PRO A 9 18.89 -4.08 -9.34
N PRO A 10 18.62 -5.35 -9.67
CA PRO A 10 18.40 -6.38 -8.67
C PRO A 10 19.58 -6.36 -7.69
N LEU A 11 19.28 -6.30 -6.40
CA LEU A 11 20.24 -6.73 -5.39
C LEU A 11 20.73 -8.12 -5.84
N PRO A 12 22.05 -8.36 -5.87
CA PRO A 12 22.59 -9.60 -6.40
C PRO A 12 21.87 -10.78 -5.75
N ALA A 13 21.24 -11.60 -6.59
CA ALA A 13 20.58 -12.81 -6.19
C ALA A 13 21.64 -13.84 -5.77
N SER A 14 22.14 -13.77 -4.54
CA SER A 14 22.98 -14.83 -3.95
C SER A 14 23.26 -14.61 -2.46
N ALA A 15 22.23 -14.78 -1.62
CA ALA A 15 22.29 -15.40 -0.29
C ALA A 15 20.88 -15.35 0.31
N GLY A 16 20.41 -16.43 0.93
CA GLY A 16 19.09 -16.58 1.53
C GLY A 16 18.80 -15.56 2.65
N PHE A 17 18.42 -14.34 2.25
CA PHE A 17 18.07 -13.28 3.17
C PHE A 17 16.58 -13.35 3.50
N HIS A 18 16.25 -13.82 4.71
CA HIS A 18 14.88 -13.88 5.19
C HIS A 18 14.53 -12.59 5.94
N PRO A 19 13.47 -11.85 5.54
CA PRO A 19 13.18 -10.54 6.10
C PRO A 19 12.81 -10.59 7.60
N ALA A 20 12.36 -11.73 8.11
CA ALA A 20 12.08 -11.92 9.53
C ALA A 20 13.31 -11.86 10.44
N HIS A 21 14.50 -12.11 9.89
CA HIS A 21 15.73 -12.35 10.66
C HIS A 21 16.86 -11.46 10.18
N LEU A 22 16.66 -10.14 10.29
CA LEU A 22 17.62 -9.15 9.79
C LEU A 22 19.02 -9.34 10.40
N GLY A 23 19.10 -9.64 11.71
CA GLY A 23 20.34 -9.98 12.42
C GLY A 23 21.50 -9.03 12.10
N ALA A 24 22.65 -9.60 11.76
CA ALA A 24 23.85 -8.84 11.37
C ALA A 24 23.67 -8.01 10.08
N SER A 25 22.64 -8.29 9.28
CA SER A 25 22.37 -7.60 8.01
C SER A 25 21.48 -6.36 8.17
N PHE A 26 21.03 -6.03 9.39
CA PHE A 26 20.11 -4.92 9.64
C PHE A 26 20.60 -3.59 9.04
N GLU A 27 21.86 -3.21 9.27
CA GLU A 27 22.38 -1.95 8.75
C GLU A 27 22.45 -1.91 7.22
N GLN A 28 22.70 -3.07 6.57
CA GLN A 28 22.66 -3.17 5.11
C GLN A 28 21.24 -2.95 4.58
N VAL A 29 20.23 -3.57 5.22
CA VAL A 29 18.82 -3.41 4.86
C VAL A 29 18.35 -1.98 5.09
N LYS A 30 18.71 -1.38 6.22
CA LYS A 30 18.38 0.01 6.55
C LYS A 30 19.00 0.97 5.54
N GLN A 31 20.28 0.81 5.21
CA GLN A 31 20.94 1.63 4.19
C GLN A 31 20.27 1.46 2.83
N ALA A 32 19.97 0.22 2.42
CA ALA A 32 19.30 -0.05 1.15
C ALA A 32 17.90 0.59 1.13
N LEU A 33 17.10 0.43 2.18
CA LEU A 33 15.77 1.01 2.27
C LEU A 33 15.81 2.54 2.20
N TYR A 34 16.73 3.19 2.91
CA TYR A 34 16.88 4.65 2.86
C TYR A 34 17.43 5.16 1.53
N THR A 35 18.20 4.34 0.81
CA THR A 35 18.74 4.68 -0.51
C THR A 35 17.68 4.52 -1.61
N TYR A 36 16.90 3.43 -1.57
CA TYR A 36 15.98 3.06 -2.65
C TYR A 36 14.51 3.39 -2.37
N GLY A 37 14.16 3.74 -1.13
CA GLY A 37 12.80 4.09 -0.70
C GLY A 37 11.88 2.89 -0.46
N ALA A 38 12.09 1.77 -1.15
CA ALA A 38 11.34 0.52 -0.95
C ALA A 38 12.22 -0.71 -1.21
N LEU A 39 11.92 -1.80 -0.51
CA LEU A 39 12.52 -3.12 -0.73
C LEU A 39 11.41 -4.15 -0.93
N LEU A 40 11.63 -5.07 -1.88
CA LEU A 40 10.68 -6.15 -2.18
C LEU A 40 11.33 -7.50 -1.90
N PHE A 41 10.79 -8.21 -0.90
CA PHE A 41 11.14 -9.59 -0.59
C PHE A 41 10.09 -10.50 -1.24
N ARG A 42 10.54 -11.44 -2.07
CA ARG A 42 9.66 -12.38 -2.79
C ARG A 42 9.77 -13.77 -2.18
N ASN A 43 8.71 -14.55 -2.31
CA ASN A 43 8.68 -15.96 -1.91
C ASN A 43 9.03 -16.16 -0.42
N VAL A 44 8.39 -15.37 0.44
CA VAL A 44 8.53 -15.45 1.90
C VAL A 44 7.16 -15.70 2.51
N ASP A 45 7.12 -16.55 3.52
CA ASP A 45 5.95 -16.77 4.36
C ASP A 45 6.26 -16.18 5.73
N LEU A 46 5.43 -15.24 6.18
CA LEU A 46 5.67 -14.49 7.42
C LEU A 46 4.47 -14.59 8.35
N THR A 47 4.75 -14.83 9.62
CA THR A 47 3.80 -14.59 10.71
C THR A 47 3.68 -13.09 11.00
N PRO A 48 2.55 -12.63 11.59
CA PRO A 48 2.42 -11.29 12.17
C PRO A 48 3.62 -10.77 12.98
N GLU A 49 4.26 -11.59 13.81
CA GLU A 49 5.47 -11.20 14.55
C GLU A 49 6.63 -10.94 13.59
N GLU A 50 6.83 -11.82 12.62
CA GLU A 50 7.91 -11.69 11.63
C GLU A 50 7.70 -10.52 10.67
N ILE A 51 6.47 -10.01 10.54
CA ILE A 51 6.18 -8.74 9.87
C ILE A 51 6.52 -7.54 10.78
N ARG A 52 6.19 -7.65 12.08
CA ARG A 52 6.35 -6.57 13.08
C ARG A 52 7.79 -6.36 13.51
N ASP A 53 8.56 -7.43 13.69
CA ASP A 53 9.90 -7.37 14.28
C ASP A 53 10.93 -6.62 13.40
N PRO A 54 10.95 -6.79 12.07
CA PRO A 54 11.78 -5.99 11.18
C PRO A 54 11.48 -4.50 11.28
N VAL A 55 10.20 -4.12 11.39
CA VAL A 55 9.76 -2.72 11.58
C VAL A 55 10.21 -2.19 12.94
N LYS A 56 10.04 -2.99 14.00
CA LYS A 56 10.46 -2.67 15.37
C LYS A 56 11.97 -2.43 15.47
N ALA A 57 12.79 -3.11 14.67
CA ALA A 57 14.23 -2.88 14.64
C ALA A 57 14.62 -1.43 14.23
N PHE A 58 13.81 -0.75 13.39
CA PHE A 58 14.03 0.66 13.04
C PHE A 58 13.65 1.63 14.18
N GLY A 59 12.75 1.22 15.07
CA GLY A 59 12.29 1.99 16.21
C GLY A 59 12.05 1.12 17.45
N PRO A 60 13.10 0.70 18.17
CA PRO A 60 12.99 -0.23 19.31
C PRO A 60 12.12 0.30 20.46
N GLU A 61 11.95 1.61 20.57
CA GLU A 61 11.10 2.23 21.59
C GLU A 61 9.61 2.26 21.20
N SER A 62 9.26 1.99 19.94
CA SER A 62 7.87 2.08 19.46
C SER A 62 7.01 0.93 19.98
N THR A 63 6.09 1.21 20.89
CA THR A 63 5.21 0.18 21.50
C THR A 63 3.84 0.07 20.83
N ALA A 64 3.48 1.03 19.99
CA ALA A 64 2.14 1.18 19.42
C ALA A 64 2.13 1.08 17.89
N TYR A 65 0.94 0.79 17.35
CA TYR A 65 0.64 1.06 15.95
C TYR A 65 0.77 2.57 15.67
N GLY A 66 1.17 2.96 14.45
CA GLY A 66 1.50 4.35 14.11
C GLY A 66 0.37 5.36 14.37
N HIS A 67 -0.89 4.90 14.44
CA HIS A 67 -2.05 5.73 14.77
C HIS A 67 -2.45 5.70 16.26
N GLY A 68 -1.64 5.07 17.11
CA GLY A 68 -1.88 4.86 18.55
C GLY A 68 -2.86 3.73 18.84
N ASN A 69 -2.62 2.94 19.89
CA ASN A 69 -3.39 1.73 20.19
C ASN A 69 -4.78 1.98 20.81
N SER A 70 -5.21 3.23 21.08
CA SER A 70 -6.39 3.44 21.94
C SER A 70 -7.16 4.76 21.82
N LYS A 71 -6.80 5.73 20.97
CA LYS A 71 -7.56 7.00 20.85
C LYS A 71 -8.15 7.28 19.47
N VAL A 72 -7.51 6.80 18.39
CA VAL A 72 -8.04 6.92 17.02
C VAL A 72 -9.03 5.79 16.70
N ASP A 73 -8.84 4.59 17.29
CA ASP A 73 -9.75 3.45 17.11
C ASP A 73 -11.07 3.56 17.88
N GLN A 74 -11.10 4.31 18.99
CA GLN A 74 -12.31 4.43 19.83
C GLN A 74 -13.29 5.49 19.34
N THR A 75 -12.85 6.40 18.47
CA THR A 75 -13.74 7.37 17.86
C THR A 75 -14.28 6.77 16.57
N LYS A 76 -15.55 6.32 16.59
CA LYS A 76 -16.31 5.83 15.42
C LYS A 76 -16.36 6.81 14.23
N THR A 77 -15.75 7.99 14.37
CA THR A 77 -15.61 9.04 13.36
C THR A 77 -14.39 8.87 12.47
N SER A 78 -13.41 8.01 12.82
CA SER A 78 -12.25 7.76 11.96
C SER A 78 -12.64 6.92 10.74
N VAL A 79 -12.44 7.48 9.55
CA VAL A 79 -12.66 6.79 8.26
C VAL A 79 -11.87 5.47 8.20
N LEU A 80 -10.70 5.43 8.84
CA LEU A 80 -9.79 4.27 8.86
C LEU A 80 -10.34 3.09 9.67
N HIS A 81 -11.13 3.33 10.72
CA HIS A 81 -11.65 2.27 11.59
C HIS A 81 -12.46 1.21 10.83
N SER A 82 -13.13 1.62 9.74
CA SER A 82 -13.91 0.67 8.92
C SER A 82 -13.05 -0.24 8.04
N TYR A 83 -11.79 0.09 7.82
CA TYR A 83 -10.89 -0.60 6.87
C TYR A 83 -9.89 -1.54 7.55
N LEU A 84 -9.56 -1.29 8.80
CA LEU A 84 -8.51 -2.03 9.52
C LEU A 84 -9.12 -3.08 10.45
N LYS A 85 -8.52 -4.27 10.48
CA LYS A 85 -8.81 -5.30 11.48
C LYS A 85 -7.53 -5.66 12.22
N THR A 86 -7.46 -5.28 13.50
CA THR A 86 -6.28 -5.54 14.34
C THR A 86 -6.09 -7.04 14.58
N ILE A 87 -4.89 -7.56 14.37
CA ILE A 87 -4.52 -8.94 14.73
C ILE A 87 -4.38 -9.05 16.26
N PRO A 88 -5.18 -9.88 16.96
CA PRO A 88 -5.22 -9.88 18.43
C PRO A 88 -3.88 -10.17 19.12
N ARG A 89 -3.11 -11.13 18.59
CA ARG A 89 -1.81 -11.54 19.17
C ARG A 89 -0.67 -10.56 18.86
N VAL A 90 -0.80 -9.75 17.81
CA VAL A 90 0.16 -8.70 17.43
C VAL A 90 -0.60 -7.42 17.07
N PRO A 91 -1.04 -6.60 18.05
CA PRO A 91 -1.90 -5.44 17.79
C PRO A 91 -1.29 -4.34 16.91
N GLN A 92 0.02 -4.37 16.69
CA GLN A 92 0.69 -3.47 15.75
C GLN A 92 0.45 -3.86 14.28
N VAL A 93 -0.09 -5.05 14.02
CA VAL A 93 -0.36 -5.57 12.68
C VAL A 93 -1.86 -5.44 12.38
N GLN A 94 -2.15 -4.93 11.19
CA GLN A 94 -3.50 -4.66 10.71
C GLN A 94 -3.78 -5.50 9.47
N LEU A 95 -4.89 -6.23 9.49
CA LEU A 95 -5.43 -6.91 8.33
C LEU A 95 -6.30 -5.94 7.52
N ILE A 96 -6.00 -5.84 6.23
CA ILE A 96 -6.71 -5.01 5.25
C ILE A 96 -7.04 -5.85 4.01
N GLY A 97 -8.13 -5.55 3.33
CA GLY A 97 -8.53 -6.30 2.15
C GLY A 97 -9.95 -6.02 1.68
N HIS A 98 -10.56 -7.01 1.03
CA HIS A 98 -11.93 -6.94 0.55
C HIS A 98 -12.65 -8.28 0.75
N GLY A 99 -13.93 -8.23 1.08
CA GLY A 99 -14.78 -9.41 1.24
C GLY A 99 -14.78 -9.94 2.68
N ILE A 100 -15.21 -11.19 2.85
CA ILE A 100 -15.28 -11.84 4.16
C ILE A 100 -14.14 -12.86 4.25
N VAL A 101 -13.35 -12.76 5.32
CA VAL A 101 -12.28 -13.70 5.66
C VAL A 101 -12.66 -14.38 6.97
N HIS A 102 -12.47 -15.69 7.04
CA HIS A 102 -12.75 -16.49 8.24
C HIS A 102 -11.45 -17.08 8.82
N ASP A 103 -11.45 -17.29 10.13
CA ASP A 103 -10.41 -18.02 10.88
C ASP A 103 -8.97 -17.60 10.55
N HIS A 104 -8.73 -16.29 10.42
CA HIS A 104 -7.42 -15.75 10.07
C HIS A 104 -6.78 -15.09 11.28
N GLU A 105 -5.62 -15.61 11.71
CA GLU A 105 -4.77 -14.99 12.74
C GLU A 105 -5.49 -14.68 14.06
N GLY A 106 -6.43 -15.56 14.46
CA GLY A 106 -7.24 -15.41 15.67
C GLY A 106 -8.49 -14.54 15.49
N ILE A 107 -8.83 -14.16 14.26
CA ILE A 107 -10.07 -13.47 13.91
C ILE A 107 -11.05 -14.49 13.29
N PRO A 108 -12.16 -14.85 13.97
CA PRO A 108 -13.12 -15.84 13.46
C PRO A 108 -13.80 -15.40 12.17
N GLU A 109 -14.14 -14.10 12.09
CA GLU A 109 -14.71 -13.49 10.89
C GLU A 109 -14.25 -12.02 10.80
N ALA A 110 -13.72 -11.65 9.63
CA ALA A 110 -13.32 -10.31 9.27
C ALA A 110 -14.05 -9.89 7.99
N VAL A 111 -15.03 -8.99 8.13
CA VAL A 111 -15.59 -8.27 6.99
C VAL A 111 -14.63 -7.14 6.62
N LEU A 112 -13.89 -7.34 5.54
CA LEU A 112 -12.91 -6.40 5.00
C LEU A 112 -13.56 -5.55 3.91
N LYS A 113 -13.25 -4.25 3.95
CA LYS A 113 -13.76 -3.28 2.99
C LYS A 113 -12.61 -2.75 2.15
N HIS A 114 -12.78 -2.71 0.84
CA HIS A 114 -11.85 -2.02 -0.04
C HIS A 114 -12.24 -0.55 -0.11
N ALA A 115 -11.26 0.34 -0.02
CA ALA A 115 -11.51 1.76 -0.14
C ALA A 115 -11.75 2.14 -1.60
N HIS A 116 -12.71 3.03 -1.86
CA HIS A 116 -13.08 3.45 -3.20
C HIS A 116 -12.86 4.95 -3.38
N HIS A 117 -12.33 5.39 -4.53
CA HIS A 117 -12.01 6.81 -4.75
C HIS A 117 -13.23 7.72 -4.57
N SER A 118 -14.42 7.26 -4.93
CA SER A 118 -15.65 8.07 -4.82
C SER A 118 -16.01 8.45 -3.38
N SER A 119 -15.48 7.73 -2.39
CA SER A 119 -15.69 8.02 -0.97
C SER A 119 -14.77 9.12 -0.41
N PHE A 120 -13.75 9.54 -1.17
CA PHE A 120 -12.77 10.53 -0.71
C PHE A 120 -12.64 11.72 -1.66
N HIS A 121 -12.77 11.51 -2.97
CA HIS A 121 -12.56 12.55 -3.95
C HIS A 121 -13.82 13.39 -4.17
N LYS A 122 -13.63 14.70 -4.35
CA LYS A 122 -14.73 15.62 -4.72
C LYS A 122 -15.35 15.26 -6.07
N THR A 123 -14.53 14.79 -7.01
CA THR A 123 -14.98 14.34 -8.33
C THR A 123 -14.64 12.87 -8.52
N CYS A 124 -15.54 12.16 -9.20
CA CYS A 124 -15.40 10.73 -9.50
C CYS A 124 -15.21 10.53 -11.00
N VAL A 125 -14.66 9.39 -11.39
CA VAL A 125 -14.83 8.91 -12.78
C VAL A 125 -16.31 8.63 -13.04
N SER A 126 -16.74 8.64 -14.30
CA SER A 126 -18.12 8.28 -14.65
C SER A 126 -18.35 6.78 -14.45
N ASP A 127 -19.61 6.38 -14.29
CA ASP A 127 -19.99 4.96 -14.17
C ASP A 127 -19.55 4.14 -15.40
N GLU A 128 -19.56 4.75 -16.59
CA GLU A 128 -19.08 4.13 -17.84
C GLU A 128 -17.58 3.87 -17.81
N ASP A 129 -16.79 4.86 -17.40
CA ASP A 129 -15.34 4.72 -17.25
C ASP A 129 -15.01 3.66 -16.20
N GLU A 130 -15.73 3.66 -15.07
CA GLU A 130 -15.56 2.69 -13.99
C GLU A 130 -15.90 1.26 -14.45
N ALA A 131 -16.99 1.10 -15.22
CA ALA A 131 -17.35 -0.18 -15.84
C ALA A 131 -16.28 -0.69 -16.81
N HIS A 132 -15.51 0.21 -17.44
CA HIS A 132 -14.34 -0.11 -18.27
C HIS A 132 -13.04 -0.28 -17.47
N GLY A 133 -13.11 -0.32 -16.14
CA GLY A 133 -11.96 -0.55 -15.26
C GLY A 133 -11.11 0.69 -14.98
N VAL A 134 -11.59 1.89 -15.32
CA VAL A 134 -10.92 3.13 -14.95
C VAL A 134 -11.18 3.44 -13.48
N THR A 135 -10.14 3.82 -12.74
CA THR A 135 -10.26 4.20 -11.33
C THR A 135 -9.30 5.35 -10.98
N ARG A 136 -9.33 5.81 -9.73
CA ARG A 136 -8.35 6.76 -9.15
C ARG A 136 -7.77 6.17 -7.89
N PHE A 137 -6.58 6.63 -7.47
CA PHE A 137 -6.09 6.28 -6.13
C PHE A 137 -7.09 6.72 -5.08
N PHE A 138 -7.38 5.87 -4.10
CA PHE A 138 -8.26 6.23 -2.99
C PHE A 138 -7.80 7.52 -2.30
N ARG A 139 -6.55 7.58 -1.85
CA ARG A 139 -5.93 8.78 -1.27
C ARG A 139 -4.40 8.70 -1.22
N TRP A 140 -3.73 9.81 -1.52
CA TRP A 140 -2.30 9.99 -1.29
C TRP A 140 -2.01 10.35 0.17
N HIS A 141 -1.14 9.59 0.83
CA HIS A 141 -0.76 9.86 2.21
C HIS A 141 0.63 9.31 2.59
N MET A 142 1.14 9.83 3.69
CA MET A 142 2.16 9.19 4.52
C MET A 142 1.47 8.64 5.77
N ASP A 143 1.87 7.45 6.20
CA ASP A 143 1.26 6.77 7.33
C ASP A 143 1.46 7.61 8.59
N ALA A 144 0.39 7.73 9.39
CA ALA A 144 0.36 8.53 10.62
C ALA A 144 0.94 9.96 10.50
N ALA A 145 0.96 10.57 9.31
CA ALA A 145 1.29 11.98 9.19
C ALA A 145 0.16 12.83 9.78
N LEU A 146 0.52 13.94 10.43
CA LEU A 146 -0.39 14.94 11.00
C LEU A 146 -1.17 14.47 12.25
N TYR A 147 -0.61 13.50 12.99
CA TYR A 147 -1.06 13.17 14.35
C TYR A 147 -0.11 13.81 15.37
N ASP A 148 -0.53 13.93 16.64
CA ASP A 148 0.34 14.30 17.79
C ASP A 148 1.31 13.15 18.18
N LEU A 149 1.76 12.38 17.19
CA LEU A 149 2.65 11.23 17.31
C LEU A 149 3.77 11.37 16.29
N ASP A 150 4.96 10.89 16.65
CA ASP A 150 6.04 10.78 15.68
C ASP A 150 5.64 9.79 14.57
N PRO A 151 5.79 10.16 13.29
CA PRO A 151 5.44 9.28 12.18
C PRO A 151 6.36 8.04 12.19
N PRO A 152 5.87 6.89 11.70
CA PRO A 152 6.68 5.68 11.60
C PRO A 152 7.88 5.92 10.69
N LYS A 153 9.05 5.41 11.11
CA LYS A 153 10.27 5.46 10.29
C LYS A 153 10.16 4.58 9.04
N VAL A 154 9.45 3.46 9.15
CA VAL A 154 9.25 2.48 8.07
C VAL A 154 7.87 1.83 8.20
N THR A 155 7.33 1.38 7.08
CA THR A 155 6.08 0.59 6.99
C THR A 155 6.38 -0.72 6.29
N ALA A 156 5.82 -1.82 6.79
CA ALA A 156 5.82 -3.11 6.09
C ALA A 156 4.42 -3.44 5.55
N LEU A 157 4.36 -3.98 4.34
CA LEU A 157 3.16 -4.54 3.73
C LEU A 157 3.44 -5.99 3.34
N TYR A 158 2.55 -6.90 3.72
CA TYR A 158 2.65 -8.32 3.41
C TYR A 158 1.42 -8.76 2.61
N GLY A 159 1.66 -9.36 1.44
CA GLY A 159 0.60 -9.82 0.55
C GLY A 159 0.20 -11.25 0.86
N ILE A 160 -0.95 -11.43 1.53
CA ILE A 160 -1.51 -12.76 1.83
C ILE A 160 -2.21 -13.35 0.61
N GLY A 161 -2.95 -12.52 -0.13
CA GLY A 161 -3.66 -12.90 -1.34
C GLY A 161 -3.71 -11.74 -2.31
N VAL A 162 -3.32 -11.99 -3.55
CA VAL A 162 -3.41 -10.99 -4.63
C VAL A 162 -4.79 -11.12 -5.28
N PRO A 163 -5.61 -10.05 -5.32
CA PRO A 163 -6.90 -10.09 -5.99
C PRO A 163 -6.74 -10.52 -7.44
N LYS A 164 -7.64 -11.41 -7.89
CA LYS A 164 -7.76 -11.78 -9.30
C LYS A 164 -8.86 -10.93 -9.92
N GLY A 165 -8.59 -10.34 -11.09
CA GLY A 165 -9.55 -9.50 -11.78
C GLY A 165 -8.97 -8.91 -13.05
N SER A 166 -9.81 -8.20 -13.79
CA SER A 166 -9.38 -7.41 -14.95
C SER A 166 -8.40 -6.32 -14.51
N ASN A 167 -7.46 -5.98 -15.39
CA ASN A 167 -6.57 -4.85 -15.15
C ASN A 167 -7.38 -3.56 -14.99
N GLN A 168 -6.96 -2.72 -14.06
CA GLN A 168 -7.52 -1.39 -13.86
C GLN A 168 -6.60 -0.33 -14.45
N VAL A 169 -7.19 0.75 -14.97
CA VAL A 169 -6.46 1.92 -15.46
C VAL A 169 -6.60 3.02 -14.43
N VAL A 170 -5.51 3.40 -13.78
CA VAL A 170 -5.52 4.50 -12.81
C VAL A 170 -5.36 5.83 -13.53
N ARG A 171 -6.37 6.69 -13.41
CA ARG A 171 -6.43 8.02 -14.03
C ARG A 171 -5.91 9.09 -13.07
N TYR A 172 -4.98 9.90 -13.55
CA TYR A 172 -4.33 10.98 -12.80
C TYR A 172 -4.81 12.38 -13.19
N ASP A 173 -5.80 12.50 -14.07
CA ASP A 173 -6.30 13.80 -14.48
C ASP A 173 -7.08 14.51 -13.38
N ASP A 174 -7.13 15.83 -13.50
CA ASP A 174 -7.95 16.72 -12.70
C ASP A 174 -9.29 17.03 -13.39
N GLY A 175 -9.73 16.16 -14.31
CA GLY A 175 -10.90 16.37 -15.16
C GLY A 175 -10.68 17.34 -16.33
N ARG A 176 -9.45 17.87 -16.53
CA ARG A 176 -9.10 18.56 -17.79
C ARG A 176 -8.61 17.52 -18.79
N ASP A 177 -9.21 17.53 -19.98
CA ASP A 177 -9.02 16.56 -21.06
C ASP A 177 -7.66 16.70 -21.78
N TRP A 178 -6.58 16.76 -21.00
CA TRP A 178 -5.23 16.99 -21.50
C TRP A 178 -4.61 15.72 -22.11
N ILE A 179 -5.02 14.55 -21.65
CA ILE A 179 -4.51 13.26 -22.14
C ILE A 179 -5.23 12.86 -23.43
N GLY A 180 -6.56 12.91 -23.48
CA GLY A 180 -7.34 12.58 -24.69
C GLY A 180 -6.96 13.46 -25.88
N SER A 181 -6.88 14.79 -25.67
CA SER A 181 -6.49 15.74 -26.71
C SER A 181 -5.06 15.54 -27.21
N ARG A 182 -4.14 15.07 -26.37
CA ARG A 182 -2.72 14.87 -26.73
C ARG A 182 -2.45 13.50 -27.34
N VAL A 183 -3.13 12.45 -26.86
CA VAL A 183 -3.13 11.12 -27.50
C VAL A 183 -3.75 11.19 -28.88
N GLU A 184 -4.86 11.90 -29.06
CA GLU A 184 -5.46 12.11 -30.38
C GLU A 184 -4.57 13.00 -31.27
N LYS A 185 -3.90 14.02 -30.72
CA LYS A 185 -2.89 14.79 -31.46
C LYS A 185 -1.70 13.93 -31.91
N LEU A 186 -1.24 13.01 -31.06
CA LEU A 186 -0.14 12.10 -31.35
C LEU A 186 -0.56 11.06 -32.39
N ARG A 187 -1.76 10.47 -32.26
CA ARG A 187 -2.36 9.54 -33.23
C ARG A 187 -2.50 10.20 -34.60
N LYS A 188 -3.13 11.37 -34.68
CA LYS A 188 -3.21 12.19 -35.92
C LYS A 188 -1.86 12.69 -36.40
N GLY A 189 -0.85 12.76 -35.52
CA GLY A 189 0.52 13.09 -35.88
C GLY A 189 1.20 11.93 -36.59
N LEU A 190 1.06 10.73 -36.03
CA LEU A 190 1.61 9.46 -36.56
C LEU A 190 0.96 9.06 -37.88
N GLU A 191 -0.36 9.20 -38.01
CA GLU A 191 -1.08 8.98 -39.28
C GLU A 191 -0.58 9.91 -40.40
N ARG A 192 -0.27 11.19 -40.07
CA ARG A 192 0.25 12.17 -41.03
C ARG A 192 1.67 11.87 -41.52
N VAL A 193 2.43 11.07 -40.78
CA VAL A 193 3.78 10.64 -41.17
C VAL A 193 3.82 9.17 -41.63
N GLY A 194 2.67 8.53 -41.80
CA GLY A 194 2.55 7.15 -42.31
C GLY A 194 3.04 6.07 -41.33
N LEU A 195 3.03 6.37 -40.03
CA LEU A 195 3.52 5.48 -38.96
C LEU A 195 2.42 5.00 -38.01
N GLY A 196 1.15 5.22 -38.36
CA GLY A 196 -0.04 4.85 -37.58
C GLY A 196 -0.72 3.60 -38.11
#